data_AF-A0A4Y1ZXV2-F1
#
_entry.id   AF-A0A4Y1ZXV2-F1
#
_cell.length_a   1.000
_cell.length_b   1.000
_cell.length_c   1.000
_cell.angle_alpha   90.00
_cell.angle_beta   90.00
_cell.angle_gamma   90.00
#
_symmetry.space_group_name_H-M   'P 1'
#
loop_
_entity.id
_entity.type
_entity.pdbx_description
1 polymer ?
#
loop_
_entity_poly.entity_id
_entity_poly.type
_entity_poly.pdbx_seq_one_letter_code
_entity_poly.pdbx_strand_id
1 'polypeptide(L)'
;MQDGARPHRTEQVFRFLDEYFGNRVIALEYPKFTGAGMDWPPYSPDLTPCDYCLWGTLKDIVYQKHPATLDELESAICVACESISVETV
;
A
#
# COMPACT_ATOMS: atom_id res chain seq x y z
N MET A 1 -3.04 -6.51 0.42
CA MET A 1 -1.79 -6.74 -0.33
C MET A 1 -0.71 -5.91 0.33
N GLN A 2 0.46 -6.47 0.57
CA GLN A 2 1.58 -5.78 1.20
C GLN A 2 2.86 -6.07 0.42
N ASP A 3 3.73 -5.07 0.31
CA ASP A 3 5.01 -5.21 -0.34
C ASP A 3 5.95 -6.13 0.46
N GLY A 4 6.95 -6.69 -0.21
CA GLY A 4 7.87 -7.68 0.36
C GLY A 4 8.92 -7.12 1.33
N ALA A 5 8.77 -5.91 1.86
CA ALA A 5 9.74 -5.28 2.74
C ALA A 5 9.97 -6.11 4.02
N ARG A 6 11.21 -6.20 4.51
CA ARG A 6 11.55 -7.06 5.67
C ARG A 6 10.72 -6.75 6.93
N PRO A 7 10.48 -5.49 7.32
CA PRO A 7 9.65 -5.18 8.50
C PRO A 7 8.22 -5.70 8.39
N HIS A 8 7.70 -5.85 7.17
CA HIS A 8 6.33 -6.30 6.89
C HIS A 8 6.17 -7.83 6.93
N ARG A 9 7.28 -8.56 7.07
CA ARG A 9 7.33 -10.02 6.98
C ARG A 9 7.88 -10.68 8.24
N THR A 10 7.80 -9.98 9.36
CA THR A 10 8.10 -10.58 10.65
C THR A 10 7.00 -11.56 11.04
N GLU A 11 7.35 -12.57 11.83
CA GLU A 11 6.38 -13.52 12.39
C GLU A 11 5.24 -12.80 13.13
N GLN A 12 5.55 -11.76 13.89
CA GLN A 12 4.54 -11.00 14.62
C GLN A 12 3.52 -10.34 13.67
N VAL A 13 3.99 -9.77 12.56
CA VAL A 13 3.12 -9.18 11.54
C VAL A 13 2.29 -10.26 10.85
N PHE A 14 2.89 -11.40 10.48
CA PHE A 14 2.14 -12.47 9.82
C PHE A 14 1.09 -13.12 10.73
N ARG A 15 1.39 -13.30 12.04
CA ARG A 15 0.40 -13.77 13.02
C ARG A 15 -0.77 -12.79 13.15
N PHE A 16 -0.49 -11.50 13.23
CA PHE A 16 -1.52 -10.47 13.23
C PHE A 16 -2.35 -10.52 11.95
N LEU A 17 -1.73 -10.58 10.78
CA LEU A 17 -2.47 -10.63 9.51
C LEU A 17 -3.32 -11.90 9.37
N ASP A 18 -2.82 -13.05 9.83
CA ASP A 18 -3.58 -14.30 9.84
C ASP A 18 -4.81 -14.24 10.75
N GLU A 19 -4.68 -13.68 11.95
CA GLU A 19 -5.78 -13.53 12.91
C GLU A 19 -6.96 -12.73 12.32
N TYR A 20 -6.69 -11.64 11.60
CA TYR A 20 -7.73 -10.73 11.11
C TYR A 20 -8.18 -11.02 9.67
N PHE A 21 -7.28 -11.52 8.81
CA PHE A 21 -7.54 -11.65 7.38
C PHE A 21 -7.45 -13.10 6.88
N GLY A 22 -6.76 -13.99 7.58
CA GLY A 22 -6.58 -15.39 7.21
C GLY A 22 -6.09 -15.57 5.77
N ASN A 23 -6.82 -16.35 4.98
CA ASN A 23 -6.47 -16.63 3.58
C ASN A 23 -6.63 -15.44 2.60
N ARG A 24 -6.99 -14.24 3.07
CA ARG A 24 -7.17 -13.04 2.23
C ARG A 24 -5.94 -12.15 2.19
N VAL A 25 -4.80 -12.65 2.67
CA VAL A 25 -3.52 -11.93 2.64
C VAL A 25 -2.75 -12.26 1.36
N ILE A 26 -2.26 -11.20 0.72
CA ILE A 26 -1.33 -11.27 -0.42
C ILE A 26 -0.04 -10.59 0.05
N ALA A 27 1.00 -11.39 0.30
CA ALA A 27 2.29 -10.91 0.78
C ALA A 27 3.39 -11.93 0.50
N LEU A 28 4.60 -11.43 0.22
CA LEU A 28 5.76 -12.26 -0.09
C LEU A 28 6.07 -13.21 1.08
N GLU A 29 6.16 -14.50 0.79
CA GLU A 29 6.42 -15.61 1.74
C GLU A 29 5.33 -15.86 2.79
N TYR A 30 4.18 -15.20 2.70
CA TYR A 30 3.09 -15.40 3.66
C TYR A 30 2.58 -16.86 3.69
N PRO A 31 2.30 -17.52 2.54
CA PRO A 31 1.87 -18.92 2.56
C PRO A 31 2.92 -19.90 3.10
N LYS A 32 4.21 -19.55 3.06
CA LYS A 32 5.26 -20.37 3.66
C LYS A 32 5.17 -20.39 5.19
N PHE A 33 4.61 -19.34 5.79
CA PHE A 33 4.45 -19.19 7.23
C PHE A 33 3.09 -19.71 7.74
N THR A 34 1.99 -19.39 7.05
CA THR A 34 0.63 -19.72 7.50
C THR A 34 0.03 -20.97 6.86
N GLY A 35 0.57 -21.42 5.71
CA GLY A 35 -0.05 -22.45 4.88
C GLY A 35 -1.31 -21.98 4.13
N ALA A 36 -1.60 -20.67 4.14
CA ALA A 36 -2.77 -20.05 3.50
C ALA A 36 -2.41 -18.71 2.85
N GLY A 37 -3.37 -18.09 2.16
CA GLY A 37 -3.17 -16.82 1.46
C GLY A 37 -2.48 -16.98 0.10
N MET A 38 -1.99 -15.87 -0.46
CA MET A 38 -1.36 -15.82 -1.77
C MET A 38 0.05 -15.24 -1.66
N ASP A 39 1.01 -15.91 -2.31
CA ASP A 39 2.38 -15.41 -2.38
C ASP A 39 2.47 -14.22 -3.34
N TRP A 40 3.37 -13.29 -3.07
CA TRP A 40 3.58 -12.10 -3.89
C TRP A 40 5.01 -12.06 -4.42
N PRO A 41 5.21 -11.81 -5.73
CA PRO A 41 6.55 -11.76 -6.30
C PRO A 41 7.39 -10.61 -5.68
N PRO A 42 8.69 -10.85 -5.44
CA PRO A 42 9.59 -9.78 -5.01
C PRO A 42 9.79 -8.76 -6.13
N TYR A 43 9.95 -7.49 -5.77
CA TYR A 43 10.24 -6.39 -6.70
C TYR A 43 9.17 -6.13 -7.77
N SER A 44 7.89 -6.23 -7.40
CA SER A 44 6.76 -6.00 -8.31
C SER A 44 5.93 -4.75 -7.96
N PRO A 45 6.51 -3.54 -8.03
CA PRO A 45 5.76 -2.30 -7.84
C PRO A 45 4.73 -2.08 -8.96
N ASP A 46 4.96 -2.65 -10.15
CA ASP A 46 4.03 -2.66 -11.29
C ASP A 46 2.72 -3.40 -10.99
N LEU A 47 2.71 -4.27 -9.99
CA LEU A 47 1.54 -5.04 -9.59
C LEU A 47 0.83 -4.47 -8.35
N THR A 48 1.41 -3.47 -7.67
CA THR A 48 0.81 -2.84 -6.48
C THR A 48 0.04 -1.58 -6.89
N PRO A 49 -1.30 -1.51 -6.71
CA PRO A 49 -2.11 -0.34 -7.08
C PRO A 49 -1.60 0.98 -6.52
N CYS A 50 -1.08 0.95 -5.30
CA CYS A 50 -0.49 2.13 -4.69
C CYS A 50 0.73 2.63 -5.47
N ASP A 51 1.62 1.72 -5.90
CA ASP A 51 2.90 2.07 -6.52
C ASP A 51 2.76 2.41 -8.01
N TYR A 52 1.95 1.66 -8.78
CA TYR A 52 1.81 1.91 -10.22
C TYR A 52 0.85 3.05 -10.56
N CYS A 53 -0.08 3.41 -9.67
CA CYS A 53 -1.14 4.38 -9.95
C CYS A 53 -1.26 5.47 -8.88
N LEU A 54 -1.63 5.09 -7.64
CA LEU A 54 -2.06 6.06 -6.62
C LEU A 54 -0.97 7.09 -6.28
N TRP A 55 0.25 6.62 -5.98
CA TRP A 55 1.32 7.51 -5.54
C TRP A 55 1.77 8.48 -6.64
N GLY A 56 1.74 8.08 -7.91
CA GLY A 56 2.01 8.99 -9.03
C GLY A 56 0.95 10.10 -9.10
N THR A 57 -0.33 9.69 -9.11
CA THR A 57 -1.47 10.60 -9.17
C THR A 57 -1.49 11.60 -8.01
N LEU A 58 -1.30 11.11 -6.78
CA LEU A 58 -1.28 11.98 -5.60
C LEU A 58 -0.12 12.98 -5.64
N LYS A 59 1.08 12.56 -6.07
CA LYS A 59 2.22 13.47 -6.19
C LYS A 59 1.95 14.57 -7.20
N ASP A 60 1.37 14.24 -8.36
CA ASP A 60 1.06 15.22 -9.41
C ASP A 60 0.05 16.27 -8.94
N ILE A 61 -0.90 15.91 -8.06
CA ILE A 61 -1.89 16.85 -7.50
C ILE A 61 -1.31 17.65 -6.33
N VAL A 62 -0.68 16.96 -5.37
CA VAL A 62 -0.22 17.56 -4.10
C VAL A 62 0.90 18.57 -4.34
N TYR A 63 1.89 18.21 -5.18
CA TYR A 63 3.05 19.06 -5.37
C TYR A 63 2.81 20.28 -6.26
N GLN A 64 1.69 20.37 -6.99
CA GLN A 64 1.28 21.61 -7.69
C GLN A 64 1.11 22.80 -6.73
N LYS A 65 0.71 22.53 -5.48
CA LYS A 65 0.48 23.58 -4.48
C LYS A 65 1.73 23.95 -3.67
N HIS A 66 2.84 23.23 -3.87
CA HIS A 66 4.10 23.44 -3.14
C HIS A 66 3.93 23.62 -1.62
N PRO A 67 3.37 22.62 -0.90
CA PRO A 67 3.19 22.72 0.54
C PRO A 67 4.53 22.94 1.25
N ALA A 68 4.58 23.90 2.18
CA ALA A 68 5.78 24.30 2.90
C ALA A 68 5.81 23.77 4.34
N THR A 69 4.67 23.29 4.85
CA THR A 69 4.55 22.71 6.20
C THR A 69 3.96 21.30 6.15
N LEU A 70 4.10 20.56 7.25
CA LEU A 70 3.51 19.23 7.39
C LEU A 70 1.97 19.31 7.36
N ASP A 71 1.37 20.31 8.01
CA ASP A 71 -0.08 20.49 8.05
C ASP A 71 -0.65 20.78 6.66
N GLU A 72 0.04 21.62 5.88
CA GLU A 72 -0.33 21.88 4.48
C GLU A 72 -0.21 20.63 3.61
N LEU A 73 0.86 19.85 3.80
CA LEU A 73 1.08 18.61 3.06
C LEU A 73 0.00 17.57 3.38
N GLU A 74 -0.32 17.37 4.66
CA GLU A 74 -1.36 16.45 5.11
C GLU A 74 -2.72 16.86 4.56
N SER A 75 -3.08 18.15 4.69
CA SER A 75 -4.33 18.67 4.13
C SER A 75 -4.40 18.49 2.62
N ALA A 76 -3.30 18.75 1.89
CA ALA A 76 -3.24 18.56 0.45
C ALA A 76 -3.40 17.09 0.04
N ILE A 77 -2.80 16.14 0.78
CA ILE A 77 -2.97 14.70 0.54
C ILE A 77 -4.43 14.29 0.75
N CYS A 78 -5.07 14.73 1.83
CA CYS A 78 -6.49 14.43 2.10
C CYS A 78 -7.39 14.93 0.97
N VAL A 79 -7.23 16.19 0.56
CA VAL A 79 -8.01 16.77 -0.54
C VAL A 79 -7.75 16.04 -1.86
N ALA A 80 -6.49 15.68 -2.15
CA ALA A 80 -6.15 14.93 -3.36
C ALA A 80 -6.83 13.55 -3.37
N CYS A 81 -6.81 12.81 -2.26
CA CYS A 81 -7.51 11.54 -2.12
C CYS A 81 -9.03 11.66 -2.36
N GLU A 82 -9.68 12.72 -1.84
CA GLU A 82 -11.12 12.96 -2.03
C GLU A 82 -11.48 13.31 -3.48
N SER A 83 -10.53 13.84 -4.25
CA SER A 83 -10.72 14.20 -5.66
C SER A 83 -10.52 13.05 -6.66
N ILE A 84 -9.95 11.92 -6.21
CA ILE A 84 -9.76 10.75 -7.06
C ILE A 84 -11.12 10.07 -7.25
N SER A 85 -11.60 10.05 -8.49
CA SER A 85 -12.83 9.35 -8.83
C SER A 85 -12.61 7.83 -8.87
N VAL A 86 -13.67 7.05 -8.67
CA VAL A 86 -13.63 5.58 -8.79
C VAL A 86 -13.24 5.12 -10.20
N GLU A 87 -13.46 5.96 -11.22
CA GLU A 87 -13.11 5.66 -12.62
C GLU A 87 -11.61 5.85 -12.90
N THR A 88 -10.88 6.53 -12.00
CA THR A 88 -9.45 6.80 -12.10
C THR A 88 -8.59 5.70 -11.45
N VAL A 89 -9.20 4.81 -10.65
CA VAL A 89 -8.53 3.76 -9.86
C VAL A 89 -8.78 2.36 -10.43
#